data_AF-A0A524CCI7-F1
#
_entry.id   AF-A0A524CCI7-F1
#
_cell.length_a   1.000
_cell.length_b   1.000
_cell.length_c   1.000
_cell.angle_alpha   90.00
_cell.angle_beta   90.00
_cell.angle_gamma   90.00
#
_symmetry.space_group_name_H-M   'P 1'
#
loop_
_entity.id
_entity.type
_entity.pdbx_description
1 polymer ?
#
loop_
_entity_poly.entity_id
_entity_poly.type
_entity_poly.pdbx_seq_one_letter_code
_entity_poly.pdbx_strand_id
1 'polypeptide(L)'
;MLRIEAKIRNGLENKGIKCQSVYQMPDPDDIRVLLSFNSKDNKRLSPRKIQRVLNSLGVGDFSVPREFQRLSAAFLHLEVKLGARTERKIPQSAM
;
A
#
# COMPACT_ATOMS: atom_id res chain seq x y z
N MET A 1 -16.60 -6.04 -3.49
CA MET A 1 -15.63 -5.69 -2.43
C MET A 1 -14.41 -6.62 -2.45
N LEU A 2 -14.52 -7.96 -2.40
CA LEU A 2 -13.38 -8.93 -2.33
C LEU A 2 -12.33 -8.95 -3.48
N ARG A 3 -12.56 -8.28 -4.61
CA ARG A 3 -11.70 -8.44 -5.79
C ARG A 3 -10.35 -7.74 -5.67
N ILE A 4 -10.28 -6.59 -4.99
CA ILE A 4 -9.04 -5.82 -4.92
C ILE A 4 -8.06 -6.40 -3.91
N GLU A 5 -8.55 -6.84 -2.75
CA GLU A 5 -7.73 -7.47 -1.72
C GLU A 5 -7.06 -8.75 -2.23
N ALA A 6 -7.82 -9.59 -2.91
CA ALA A 6 -7.31 -10.81 -3.54
C ALA A 6 -6.28 -10.50 -4.63
N LYS A 7 -6.53 -9.51 -5.49
CA LYS A 7 -5.57 -9.07 -6.52
C LYS A 7 -4.28 -8.56 -5.91
N ILE A 8 -4.36 -7.72 -4.88
CA ILE A 8 -3.19 -7.19 -4.18
C ILE A 8 -2.40 -8.32 -3.53
N ARG A 9 -3.07 -9.21 -2.80
CA ARG A 9 -2.45 -10.36 -2.14
C ARG A 9 -1.69 -11.22 -3.13
N ASN A 10 -2.37 -11.66 -4.20
CA ASN A 10 -1.77 -12.49 -5.25
C ASN A 10 -0.63 -11.75 -5.98
N GLY A 11 -0.80 -10.46 -6.23
CA GLY A 11 0.20 -9.62 -6.88
C GLY A 11 1.50 -9.50 -6.08
N LEU A 12 1.39 -9.34 -4.76
CA LEU A 12 2.52 -9.30 -3.85
C LEU A 12 3.19 -10.67 -3.74
N GLU A 13 2.40 -11.74 -3.60
CA GLU A 13 2.91 -13.11 -3.49
C GLU A 13 3.66 -13.55 -4.76
N ASN A 14 3.12 -13.27 -5.95
CA ASN A 14 3.77 -13.53 -7.24
C ASN A 14 5.11 -12.79 -7.41
N LYS A 15 5.36 -11.75 -6.61
CA LYS A 15 6.63 -11.00 -6.58
C LYS A 15 7.52 -11.40 -5.39
N GLY A 16 7.18 -12.49 -4.70
CA GLY A 16 7.89 -13.02 -3.54
C GLY A 16 7.77 -12.15 -2.30
N ILE A 17 6.71 -11.35 -2.19
CA ILE A 17 6.46 -10.48 -1.03
C ILE A 17 5.36 -11.11 -0.19
N LYS A 18 5.72 -11.61 0.99
CA LYS A 18 4.76 -12.20 1.92
C LYS A 18 4.01 -11.09 2.66
N CYS A 19 2.78 -10.84 2.24
CA CYS A 19 1.85 -9.94 2.91
C CYS A 19 1.02 -10.74 3.92
N GLN A 20 1.10 -10.37 5.20
CA GLN A 20 0.38 -11.06 6.28
C GLN A 20 -1.12 -10.81 6.17
N SER A 21 -1.50 -9.55 5.94
CA SER A 21 -2.89 -9.13 5.83
C SER A 21 -3.02 -8.00 4.83
N VAL A 22 -4.13 -8.03 4.09
CA VAL A 22 -4.61 -6.96 3.22
C VAL A 22 -6.00 -6.63 3.72
N TYR A 23 -6.23 -5.39 4.11
CA TYR A 23 -7.52 -4.93 4.64
C TYR A 23 -7.94 -3.66 3.92
N GLN A 24 -9.07 -3.67 3.23
CA GLN A 24 -9.64 -2.45 2.67
C GLN A 24 -10.32 -1.63 3.78
N MET A 25 -9.92 -0.37 3.93
CA MET A 25 -10.58 0.54 4.88
C MET A 25 -11.95 0.97 4.34
N PRO A 26 -12.98 1.05 5.20
CA PRO A 26 -14.28 1.57 4.83
C PRO A 26 -14.20 3.11 4.76
N ASP A 27 -13.83 3.64 3.60
CA ASP A 27 -13.79 5.08 3.33
C ASP A 27 -14.64 5.34 2.06
N PRO A 28 -15.61 6.27 2.12
CA PRO A 28 -16.55 6.50 1.03
C PRO A 28 -15.96 7.31 -0.15
N ASP A 29 -14.86 8.04 0.08
CA ASP A 29 -14.27 8.95 -0.91
C ASP A 29 -12.98 8.38 -1.53
N ASP A 30 -12.17 7.65 -0.75
CA ASP A 30 -10.91 7.05 -1.19
C ASP A 30 -10.88 5.54 -0.94
N ILE A 31 -10.49 4.75 -1.93
CA ILE A 31 -10.17 3.34 -1.69
C ILE A 31 -8.80 3.27 -1.01
N ARG A 32 -8.78 3.07 0.32
CA ARG A 32 -7.56 2.86 1.10
C ARG A 32 -7.43 1.40 1.50
N VAL A 33 -6.21 0.90 1.45
CA VAL A 33 -5.88 -0.49 1.80
C VAL A 33 -4.73 -0.49 2.78
N LEU A 34 -4.92 -1.13 3.93
CA LEU A 34 -3.88 -1.39 4.90
C LEU A 34 -3.19 -2.71 4.58
N LEU A 35 -1.88 -2.67 4.42
CA LEU A 35 -1.02 -3.83 4.21
C LEU A 35 -0.20 -4.08 5.46
N SER A 36 -0.22 -5.30 5.97
CA SER A 36 0.62 -5.74 7.08
C SER A 36 1.66 -6.73 6.59
N PHE A 37 2.91 -6.56 7.03
CA PHE A 37 4.03 -7.42 6.71
C PHE A 37 4.72 -7.87 7.99
N ASN A 38 5.13 -9.13 8.05
CA ASN A 38 6.03 -9.58 9.11
C ASN A 38 7.43 -8.98 8.86
N SER A 39 8.02 -8.41 9.91
CA SER A 39 9.32 -7.74 9.86
C SER A 39 10.48 -8.70 9.55
N LYS A 40 10.30 -10.02 9.79
CA LYS A 40 11.31 -11.05 9.56
C LYS A 40 11.27 -11.64 8.15
N ASP A 41 10.08 -11.77 7.56
CA ASP A 41 9.89 -12.43 6.27
C ASP A 41 10.38 -11.60 5.07
N ASN A 42 10.38 -10.26 5.21
CA ASN A 42 10.66 -9.36 4.09
C ASN A 42 11.85 -8.45 4.36
N LYS A 43 13.03 -9.02 4.65
CA LYS A 43 14.27 -8.30 5.07
C LYS A 43 14.71 -7.12 4.18
N ARG A 44 14.29 -7.06 2.91
CA ARG A 44 14.64 -6.00 1.94
C ARG A 44 13.41 -5.28 1.37
N LEU A 45 12.28 -5.33 2.08
CA LEU A 45 11.08 -4.66 1.64
C LEU A 45 11.25 -3.15 1.77
N SER A 46 10.90 -2.43 0.72
CA SER A 46 10.81 -0.98 0.74
C SER A 46 9.43 -0.56 0.24
N PRO A 47 8.90 0.58 0.72
CA PRO A 47 7.62 1.08 0.23
C PRO A 47 7.65 1.36 -1.29
N ARG A 48 8.80 1.78 -1.83
CA ARG A 48 9.02 1.91 -3.29
C ARG A 48 8.83 0.59 -4.05
N LYS A 49 9.33 -0.52 -3.50
CA LYS A 49 9.13 -1.85 -4.11
C LYS A 49 7.65 -2.22 -4.09
N ILE A 50 6.96 -1.97 -2.99
CA ILE A 50 5.51 -2.20 -2.88
C ILE A 50 4.77 -1.38 -3.93
N GLN A 51 5.03 -0.08 -4.03
CA GLN A 51 4.39 0.80 -5.01
C GLN A 51 4.55 0.30 -6.44
N ARG A 52 5.78 -0.08 -6.84
CA ARG A 52 6.04 -0.62 -8.18
C ARG A 52 5.23 -1.89 -8.44
N VAL A 53 5.12 -2.79 -7.46
CA VAL A 53 4.34 -4.02 -7.60
C VAL A 53 2.85 -3.70 -7.72
N LEU A 54 2.31 -2.85 -6.84
CA LEU A 54 0.89 -2.49 -6.85
C LEU A 54 0.48 -1.80 -8.16
N ASN A 55 1.28 -0.86 -8.66
CA ASN A 55 1.02 -0.18 -9.94
C ASN A 55 1.16 -1.12 -11.15
N SER A 56 1.92 -2.21 -11.01
CA SER A 56 2.02 -3.25 -12.05
C SER A 56 0.80 -4.18 -12.10
N LEU A 57 -0.16 -4.09 -11.17
CA LEU A 57 -1.33 -4.97 -11.13
C LEU A 57 -2.43 -4.57 -12.11
N GLY A 58 -2.34 -3.41 -12.75
CA GLY A 58 -3.34 -2.92 -13.69
C GLY A 58 -4.70 -2.64 -13.03
N VAL A 59 -4.71 -2.36 -11.73
CA VAL A 59 -5.94 -2.04 -10.96
C VAL A 59 -6.14 -0.52 -10.83
N GLY A 60 -5.08 0.26 -10.99
CA GLY A 60 -5.05 1.71 -10.88
C GLY A 60 -3.70 2.19 -10.38
N ASP A 61 -3.56 3.49 -10.20
CA ASP A 61 -2.39 4.08 -9.55
C ASP A 61 -2.53 4.03 -8.03
N PHE A 62 -1.56 3.39 -7.39
CA PHE A 62 -1.41 3.34 -5.95
C PHE A 62 -0.41 4.40 -5.48
N SER A 63 -0.90 5.25 -4.58
CA SER A 63 -0.06 6.12 -3.77
C SER A 63 0.36 5.38 -2.51
N VAL A 64 1.67 5.31 -2.28
CA VAL A 64 2.27 4.58 -1.18
C VAL A 64 3.18 5.53 -0.39
N PRO A 65 3.04 5.61 0.94
CA PRO A 65 3.90 6.45 1.77
C PRO A 65 5.37 6.01 1.69
N ARG A 66 6.30 6.92 1.99
CA ARG A 66 7.74 6.67 1.83
C ARG A 66 8.32 5.72 2.87
N GLU A 67 7.61 5.51 3.98
CA GLU A 67 8.07 4.78 5.14
C GLU A 67 7.00 3.82 5.65
N PHE A 68 7.43 2.73 6.28
CA PHE A 68 6.53 1.82 6.98
C PHE A 68 6.14 2.39 8.33
N GLN A 69 4.86 2.26 8.68
CA GLN A 69 4.37 2.48 10.03
C GLN A 69 4.67 1.23 10.86
N ARG A 70 5.43 1.37 11.95
CA ARG A 70 5.77 0.23 12.82
C ARG A 70 4.90 0.26 14.07
N LEU A 71 3.82 -0.50 14.04
CA LEU A 71 2.92 -0.66 15.19
C LEU A 71 3.47 -1.65 16.23
N SER A 72 4.37 -2.55 15.84
CA SER A 72 5.06 -3.45 16.78
C SER A 72 6.41 -3.93 16.25
N ALA A 73 7.19 -4.60 17.10
CA ALA A 73 8.47 -5.19 16.69
C ALA A 73 8.32 -6.23 15.56
N ALA A 74 7.20 -6.95 15.55
CA ALA A 74 6.93 -8.06 14.62
C ALA A 74 6.30 -7.61 13.30
N PHE A 75 5.67 -6.43 13.24
CA PHE A 75 4.85 -6.04 12.08
C PHE A 75 5.18 -4.65 11.54
N LEU A 76 5.28 -4.58 10.22
CA LEU A 76 5.37 -3.36 9.42
C LEU A 76 4.03 -3.14 8.73
N HIS A 77 3.51 -1.92 8.80
CA HIS A 77 2.23 -1.53 8.22
C HIS A 77 2.43 -0.48 7.14
N LEU A 78 1.59 -0.53 6.11
CA LEU A 78 1.60 0.42 5.01
C LEU A 78 0.18 0.68 4.56
N GLU A 79 -0.31 1.90 4.80
CA GLU A 79 -1.58 2.36 4.24
C GLU A 79 -1.32 2.82 2.81
N VAL A 80 -1.97 2.18 1.84
CA VAL A 80 -1.89 2.53 0.43
C VAL A 80 -3.22 3.09 -0.04
N LYS A 81 -3.17 4.15 -0.84
CA LYS A 81 -4.38 4.76 -1.41
C LYS A 81 -4.45 4.42 -2.89
N LEU A 82 -5.58 3.89 -3.34
CA LEU A 82 -5.88 3.70 -4.75
C LEU A 82 -6.56 4.97 -5.26
N GLY A 83 -5.85 5.76 -6.04
CA GLY A 83 -6.32 7.08 -6.48
C GLY A 83 -5.46 7.62 -7.61
N ALA A 84 -6.10 7.87 -8.76
CA ALA A 84 -5.52 8.48 -9.94
C ALA A 84 -5.00 9.88 -9.58
N ARG A 85 -3.68 10.08 -9.56
CA ARG A 85 -3.03 11.41 -9.44
C ARG A 85 -3.81 12.41 -8.57
N THR A 86 -3.88 12.21 -7.25
CA THR A 86 -4.18 13.36 -6.39
C THR A 86 -2.93 14.21 -6.34
N GLU A 87 -3.04 15.35 -6.99
CA GLU A 87 -2.02 16.34 -7.24
C GLU A 87 -1.26 16.72 -5.97
N ARG A 88 -0.04 17.23 -6.18
CA ARG A 88 0.63 18.10 -5.20
C ARG A 88 -0.42 19.08 -4.68
N LYS A 89 -0.87 18.94 -3.43
CA LYS A 89 -1.33 20.12 -2.69
C LYS A 89 -0.09 20.99 -2.54
N ILE A 90 0.04 21.92 -3.48
CA ILE A 90 0.94 23.08 -3.41
C ILE A 90 0.72 23.66 -2.01
N PRO A 91 1.76 23.96 -1.23
CA PRO A 91 1.57 24.69 0.02
C PRO A 91 0.78 25.95 -0.31
N GLN A 92 -0.34 26.15 0.38
CA GLN A 92 -1.12 27.37 0.32
C GLN A 92 -0.26 28.50 0.91
N SER A 93 0.71 28.95 0.13
CA SER A 93 1.29 30.27 0.26
C SER A 93 0.41 31.17 -0.58
N ALA A 94 -0.57 31.77 0.08
CA ALA A 94 -1.32 32.90 -0.43
C ALA A 94 -1.76 33.71 0.78
N MET A 95 -0.93 34.71 1.07
CA MET A 95 -1.13 35.92 1.90
C MET A 95 -1.19 35.74 3.41
#